data_AF-A0A2P4P8M9-F1
#
_entry.id   AF-A0A2P4P8M9-F1
#
_cell.length_a   1.000
_cell.length_b   1.000
_cell.length_c   1.000
_cell.angle_alpha   90.00
_cell.angle_beta   90.00
_cell.angle_gamma   90.00
#
_symmetry.space_group_name_H-M   'P 1'
#
loop_
_entity.id
_entity.type
_entity.pdbx_description
1 polymer ?
#
loop_
_entity_poly.entity_id
_entity_poly.type
_entity_poly.pdbx_seq_one_letter_code
_entity_poly.pdbx_strand_id
1 'polypeptide(L)'
;MFIEAKRFTIEQKEMVDRIKLFLGDGSLQYMISVFSHCSRKQTEDPEYFRKFSWNPEMKAFVNSMGNRWAISPNPENYPPNNPVRKQRLGDLQNHIVSIDGKYTNELFEKVQKEQEENERKTREEEVKRQKEYDENKRREGKAIARKIYDKNRAEDERKAEERRIMEIKYIKDALLRQINIL
;
A
#
# COMPACT_ATOMS: atom_id res chain seq x y z
N MET A 1 23.30 8.57 4.64
CA MET A 1 22.67 8.98 3.38
C MET A 1 23.31 10.26 2.89
N PHE A 2 23.75 10.31 1.63
CA PHE A 2 24.33 11.52 1.03
C PHE A 2 23.25 12.33 0.31
N ILE A 3 23.29 13.65 0.46
CA ILE A 3 22.25 14.58 0.00
C ILE A 3 22.92 15.81 -0.57
N GLU A 4 22.53 16.23 -1.76
CA GLU A 4 23.01 17.51 -2.28
C GLU A 4 22.26 18.67 -1.61
N ALA A 5 22.99 19.59 -0.98
CA ALA A 5 22.41 20.69 -0.22
C ALA A 5 21.49 21.61 -1.05
N LYS A 6 21.67 21.66 -2.37
CA LYS A 6 20.87 22.49 -3.29
C LYS A 6 19.64 21.78 -3.85
N ARG A 7 19.54 20.46 -3.68
CA ARG A 7 18.47 19.65 -4.25
C ARG A 7 17.89 18.80 -3.15
N PHE A 8 16.92 19.33 -2.40
CA PHE A 8 16.04 18.52 -1.57
C PHE A 8 14.73 18.31 -2.33
N THR A 9 14.57 17.16 -2.96
CA THR A 9 13.45 16.85 -3.88
C THR A 9 12.61 15.69 -3.37
N ILE A 10 11.47 15.44 -4.02
CA ILE A 10 10.58 14.29 -3.76
C ILE A 10 11.37 12.96 -3.78
N GLU A 11 12.38 12.85 -4.64
CA GLU A 11 13.24 11.67 -4.77
C GLU A 11 13.90 11.27 -3.45
N GLN A 12 14.25 12.24 -2.59
CA GLN A 12 14.88 11.95 -1.30
C GLN A 12 13.88 11.42 -0.28
N LYS A 13 12.63 11.86 -0.37
CA LYS A 13 11.54 11.30 0.42
C LYS A 13 11.27 9.86 -0.01
N GLU A 14 11.15 9.62 -1.32
CA GLU A 14 10.98 8.27 -1.87
C GLU A 14 12.15 7.35 -1.52
N MET A 15 13.37 7.86 -1.46
CA MET A 15 14.53 7.07 -1.04
C MET A 15 14.41 6.61 0.41
N VAL A 16 13.94 7.47 1.32
CA VAL A 16 13.68 7.08 2.72
C VAL A 16 12.61 6.01 2.80
N ASP A 17 11.52 6.16 2.05
CA ASP A 17 10.44 5.17 2.03
C ASP A 17 10.93 3.82 1.50
N ARG A 18 11.79 3.81 0.46
CA ARG A 18 12.44 2.59 -0.05
C ARG A 18 13.39 1.97 0.95
N ILE A 19 14.16 2.79 1.66
CA ILE A 19 15.07 2.32 2.72
C ILE A 19 14.27 1.64 3.83
N LYS A 20 13.17 2.26 4.29
CA LYS A 20 12.29 1.68 5.30
C LYS A 20 11.61 0.41 4.83
N LEU A 21 11.17 0.39 3.57
CA LEU A 21 10.59 -0.80 2.96
C LEU A 21 11.60 -1.94 2.90
N PHE A 22 12.88 -1.67 2.66
CA PHE A 22 13.88 -2.73 2.54
C PHE A 22 14.52 -3.14 3.87
N LEU A 23 14.93 -2.17 4.69
CA LEU A 23 15.66 -2.37 5.95
C LEU A 23 14.78 -2.25 7.20
N GLY A 24 13.49 -2.02 7.04
CA GLY A 24 12.56 -1.78 8.13
C GLY A 24 12.61 -0.34 8.64
N ASP A 25 11.52 0.08 9.30
CA ASP A 25 11.39 1.43 9.85
C ASP A 25 12.47 1.77 10.89
N GLY A 26 12.94 0.77 11.64
CA GLY A 26 13.99 0.91 12.63
C GLY A 26 15.37 1.21 12.04
N SER A 27 15.57 1.07 10.73
CA SER A 27 16.89 1.27 10.10
C SER A 27 17.41 2.71 10.22
N LEU A 28 16.51 3.70 10.25
CA LEU A 28 16.86 5.12 10.33
C LEU A 28 17.63 5.49 11.61
N GLN A 29 17.46 4.72 12.69
CA GLN A 29 18.18 4.97 13.95
C GLN A 29 19.70 4.81 13.81
N TYR A 30 20.15 4.09 12.78
CA TYR A 30 21.57 3.87 12.47
C TYR A 30 22.07 4.74 11.31
N MET A 31 21.25 5.67 10.80
CA MET A 31 21.60 6.53 9.67
C MET A 31 22.02 7.93 10.09
N ILE A 32 22.88 8.53 9.26
CA ILE A 32 23.35 9.92 9.36
C ILE A 32 23.08 10.61 8.01
N SER A 33 22.58 11.84 8.05
CA SER A 33 22.39 12.68 6.85
C SER A 33 23.68 13.44 6.51
N VAL A 34 24.26 13.24 5.34
CA VAL A 34 25.52 13.90 4.95
C VAL A 34 25.26 14.80 3.75
N PHE A 35 25.45 16.11 3.94
CA PHE A 35 25.19 17.11 2.91
C PHE A 35 26.44 17.40 2.09
N SER A 36 26.37 17.15 0.79
CA SER A 36 27.40 17.52 -0.19
C SER A 36 27.01 18.80 -0.92
N HIS A 37 27.95 19.37 -1.69
CA HIS A 37 27.74 20.58 -2.50
C HIS A 37 27.24 21.81 -1.70
N CYS A 38 27.50 21.84 -0.39
CA CYS A 38 27.33 23.04 0.42
C CYS A 38 28.23 24.16 -0.10
N SER A 39 27.72 25.39 -0.09
CA SER A 39 28.52 26.57 -0.38
C SER A 39 29.59 26.78 0.69
N ARG A 40 30.55 27.67 0.42
CA ARG A 40 31.59 28.04 1.39
C ARG A 40 30.98 28.51 2.72
N LYS A 41 30.02 29.44 2.64
CA LYS A 41 29.28 29.97 3.80
C LYS A 41 28.57 28.87 4.61
N GLN A 42 27.93 27.93 3.92
CA GLN A 42 27.23 26.81 4.59
C GLN A 42 28.21 25.84 5.27
N THR A 43 29.38 25.62 4.66
CA THR A 43 30.39 24.68 5.18
C THR A 43 31.17 25.28 6.36
N GLU A 44 31.48 26.58 6.31
CA GLU A 44 32.17 27.29 7.38
C GLU A 44 31.25 27.55 8.58
N ASP A 45 29.95 27.82 8.33
CA ASP A 45 28.93 28.08 9.35
C ASP A 45 27.74 27.08 9.27
N PRO A 46 27.82 25.96 10.01
CA PRO A 46 26.75 24.96 10.07
C PRO A 46 25.45 25.50 10.67
N GLU A 47 25.53 26.47 11.59
CA GLU A 47 24.34 27.06 12.19
C GLU A 47 23.58 27.89 11.16
N TYR A 48 24.31 28.64 10.33
CA TYR A 48 23.73 29.30 9.18
C TYR A 48 23.08 28.32 8.21
N PHE A 49 23.75 27.20 7.90
CA PHE A 49 23.19 26.18 7.03
C PHE A 49 21.86 25.64 7.58
N ARG A 50 21.85 25.22 8.85
CA ARG A 50 20.66 24.69 9.53
C ARG A 50 19.51 25.70 9.59
N LYS A 51 19.81 26.95 9.94
CA LYS A 51 18.79 27.98 10.18
C LYS A 51 18.18 28.53 8.90
N PHE A 52 19.00 28.75 7.87
CA PHE A 52 18.60 29.50 6.68
C PHE A 52 18.50 28.67 5.40
N SER A 53 19.11 27.48 5.35
CA SER A 53 19.08 26.64 4.13
C SER A 53 18.07 25.49 4.21
N TRP A 54 17.56 25.14 5.40
CA TRP A 54 16.65 24.02 5.57
C TRP A 54 15.18 24.46 5.52
N ASN A 55 14.45 23.92 4.56
CA ASN A 55 12.99 23.98 4.52
C ASN A 55 12.37 22.98 5.53
N PRO A 56 11.06 23.06 5.80
CA PRO A 56 10.38 22.14 6.73
C PRO A 56 10.56 20.66 6.37
N GLU A 57 10.59 20.33 5.09
CA GLU A 57 10.73 18.96 4.60
C GLU A 57 12.12 18.38 4.92
N MET A 58 13.17 19.15 4.67
CA MET A 58 14.54 18.79 5.02
C MET A 58 14.74 18.67 6.52
N LYS A 59 14.08 19.55 7.32
CA LYS A 59 14.07 19.42 8.78
C LYS A 59 13.42 18.11 9.22
N ALA A 60 12.23 17.79 8.70
CA ALA A 60 11.53 16.55 9.00
C ALA A 60 12.37 15.32 8.62
N PHE A 61 13.02 15.37 7.46
CA PHE A 61 13.93 14.34 6.99
C PHE A 61 15.11 14.13 7.95
N VAL A 62 15.84 15.18 8.32
CA VAL A 62 16.98 15.05 9.24
C VAL A 62 16.52 14.58 10.63
N ASN A 63 15.37 15.06 11.08
CA ASN A 63 14.76 14.61 12.34
C ASN A 63 14.38 13.13 12.32
N SER A 64 13.96 12.59 11.17
CA SER A 64 13.66 11.15 11.03
C SER A 64 14.90 10.27 11.29
N MET A 65 16.10 10.83 11.10
CA MET A 65 17.39 10.21 11.41
C MET A 65 17.97 10.73 12.73
N GLY A 66 17.12 11.03 13.71
CA GLY A 66 17.52 11.45 15.05
C GLY A 66 18.36 12.73 15.09
N ASN A 67 18.15 13.62 14.12
CA ASN A 67 18.89 14.88 13.99
C ASN A 67 20.42 14.69 13.86
N ARG A 68 20.87 13.54 13.33
CA ARG A 68 22.28 13.26 13.04
C ARG A 68 22.59 13.72 11.63
N TRP A 69 23.44 14.74 11.50
CA TRP A 69 23.81 15.26 10.19
C TRP A 69 25.21 15.86 10.16
N ALA A 70 25.84 15.82 8.99
CA ALA A 70 27.16 16.41 8.77
C ALA A 70 27.23 17.06 7.38
N ILE A 71 28.27 17.87 7.16
CA ILE A 71 28.59 18.42 5.85
C ILE A 71 29.83 17.70 5.32
N SER A 72 29.76 17.23 4.08
CA SER A 72 30.92 16.73 3.35
C SER A 72 31.61 17.91 2.64
N PRO A 73 32.78 18.37 3.12
CA PRO A 73 33.46 19.52 2.54
C PRO A 73 33.99 19.21 1.13
N ASN A 74 33.73 20.10 0.16
CA ASN A 74 34.24 19.97 -1.21
C ASN A 74 35.78 20.00 -1.20
N PRO A 75 36.47 18.94 -1.69
CA PRO A 75 37.93 18.87 -1.68
C PRO A 75 38.63 19.98 -2.47
N GLU A 76 38.00 20.56 -3.48
CA GLU A 76 38.56 21.67 -4.28
C GLU A 76 38.72 22.94 -3.43
N ASN A 77 37.75 23.23 -2.56
CA ASN A 77 37.77 24.40 -1.69
C ASN A 77 38.43 24.12 -0.33
N TYR A 78 38.45 22.85 0.08
CA TYR A 78 38.90 22.41 1.40
C TYR A 78 39.87 21.25 1.27
N PRO A 79 41.17 21.53 0.99
CA PRO A 79 42.20 20.50 0.88
C PRO A 79 42.45 19.78 2.21
N PRO A 80 43.15 18.62 2.23
CA PRO A 80 43.32 17.77 3.41
C PRO A 80 43.81 18.48 4.69
N ASN A 81 44.70 19.47 4.55
CA ASN A 81 45.25 20.20 5.70
C ASN A 81 44.37 21.35 6.19
N ASN A 82 43.25 21.63 5.52
CA ASN A 82 42.35 22.72 5.89
C ASN A 82 41.67 22.43 7.25
N PRO A 83 41.71 23.38 8.21
CA PRO A 83 41.12 23.18 9.53
C PRO A 83 39.60 22.99 9.49
N VAL A 84 38.89 23.68 8.60
CA VAL A 84 37.43 23.51 8.41
C VAL A 84 37.13 22.10 7.92
N ARG A 85 37.93 21.54 7.01
CA ARG A 85 37.78 20.15 6.56
C ARG A 85 37.87 19.19 7.75
N LYS A 86 38.94 19.33 8.56
CA LYS A 86 39.17 18.48 9.73
C LYS A 86 38.00 18.57 10.71
N GLN A 87 37.48 19.77 10.95
CA GLN A 87 36.32 19.97 11.80
C GLN A 87 35.07 19.25 11.27
N ARG A 88 34.71 19.43 10.00
CA ARG A 88 33.49 18.81 9.42
C ARG A 88 33.57 17.29 9.37
N LEU A 89 34.75 16.73 9.11
CA LEU A 89 34.95 15.29 9.21
C LEU A 89 34.90 14.80 10.66
N GLY A 90 35.39 15.60 11.61
CA GLY A 90 35.24 15.35 13.05
C GLY A 90 33.78 15.32 13.49
N ASP A 91 32.92 16.22 12.99
CA ASP A 91 31.48 16.21 13.28
C ASP A 91 30.82 14.92 12.79
N LEU A 92 31.16 14.48 11.58
CA LEU A 92 30.67 13.20 11.03
C LEU A 92 31.14 12.02 11.90
N GLN A 93 32.41 12.02 12.31
CA GLN A 93 32.94 10.99 13.20
C GLN A 93 32.22 10.96 14.55
N ASN A 94 31.94 12.14 15.14
CA ASN A 94 31.18 12.27 16.38
C ASN A 94 29.79 11.65 16.25
N HIS A 95 29.11 11.86 15.13
CA HIS A 95 27.83 11.20 14.88
C HIS A 95 27.97 9.68 14.77
N ILE A 96 28.98 9.17 14.07
CA ILE A 96 29.22 7.73 13.93
C ILE A 96 29.42 7.07 15.30
N VAL A 97 30.25 7.65 16.18
CA VAL A 97 30.52 7.07 17.50
C VAL A 97 29.37 7.25 18.50
N SER A 98 28.47 8.22 18.25
CA SER A 98 27.30 8.48 19.09
C SER A 98 26.12 7.53 18.82
N ILE A 99 26.14 6.79 17.71
CA ILE A 99 25.08 5.84 17.39
C ILE A 99 25.19 4.66 18.35
N ASP A 100 24.10 4.40 19.07
CA ASP A 100 24.01 3.24 19.93
C ASP A 100 23.75 1.98 19.11
N GLY A 101 24.65 1.01 19.24
CA GLY A 101 24.60 -0.25 18.51
C GLY A 101 24.90 -0.12 17.02
N LYS A 102 24.55 -1.18 16.30
CA LYS A 102 24.74 -1.32 14.85
C LYS A 102 23.52 -1.98 14.24
N TYR A 103 23.23 -1.64 12.99
CA TYR A 103 22.27 -2.42 12.22
C TYR A 103 22.84 -3.81 11.95
N THR A 104 22.12 -4.87 12.32
CA THR A 104 22.59 -6.27 12.23
C THR A 104 21.79 -7.08 11.22
N ASN A 105 22.37 -8.20 10.79
CA ASN A 105 21.65 -9.17 9.96
C ASN A 105 20.42 -9.73 10.68
N GLU A 106 20.47 -9.90 12.00
CA GLU A 106 19.32 -10.36 12.79
C GLU A 106 18.14 -9.37 12.70
N LEU A 107 18.42 -8.06 12.74
CA LEU A 107 17.38 -7.03 12.53
C LEU A 107 16.81 -7.12 11.11
N PHE A 108 17.66 -7.33 10.11
CA PHE A 108 17.23 -7.48 8.72
C PHE A 108 16.38 -8.73 8.50
N GLU A 109 16.79 -9.88 9.03
CA GLU A 109 16.01 -11.13 8.96
C GLU A 109 14.65 -10.99 9.64
N LYS A 110 14.58 -10.24 10.76
CA LYS A 110 13.31 -9.96 11.42
C LYS A 110 12.38 -9.16 10.51
N VAL A 111 12.89 -8.12 9.85
CA VAL A 111 12.11 -7.33 8.88
C VAL A 111 11.60 -8.21 7.73
N GLN A 112 12.45 -9.08 7.18
CA GLN A 112 12.04 -10.00 6.11
C GLN A 112 10.92 -10.94 6.56
N LYS A 113 11.04 -11.54 7.76
CA LYS A 113 10.00 -12.42 8.32
C LYS A 113 8.67 -11.69 8.52
N GLU A 114 8.71 -10.47 9.04
CA GLU A 114 7.51 -9.65 9.23
C GLU A 114 6.85 -9.33 7.87
N GLN A 115 7.64 -9.05 6.82
CA GLN A 115 7.12 -8.82 5.48
C GLN A 115 6.48 -10.07 4.88
N GLU A 116 7.16 -11.21 4.94
CA GLU A 116 6.62 -12.49 4.47
C GLU A 116 5.32 -12.88 5.19
N GLU A 117 5.26 -12.67 6.50
CA GLU A 117 4.05 -12.94 7.29
C GLU A 117 2.91 -12.01 6.90
N ASN A 118 3.18 -10.71 6.73
CA ASN A 118 2.18 -9.74 6.30
C ASN A 118 1.64 -10.07 4.91
N GLU A 119 2.51 -10.39 3.95
CA GLU A 119 2.07 -10.83 2.62
C GLU A 119 1.22 -12.09 2.67
N ARG A 120 1.60 -13.06 3.51
CA ARG A 120 0.81 -14.29 3.70
C ARG A 120 -0.58 -13.96 4.22
N LYS A 121 -0.69 -13.10 5.24
CA LYS A 121 -1.99 -12.66 5.80
C LYS A 121 -2.83 -11.95 4.75
N THR A 122 -2.25 -11.02 3.98
CA THR A 122 -2.97 -10.32 2.90
C THR A 122 -3.50 -11.28 1.85
N ARG A 123 -2.68 -12.25 1.41
CA ARG A 123 -3.10 -13.29 0.45
C ARG A 123 -4.24 -14.15 1.01
N GLU A 124 -4.15 -14.56 2.28
CA GLU A 124 -5.19 -15.35 2.94
C GLU A 124 -6.53 -14.58 3.05
N GLU A 125 -6.47 -13.29 3.40
CA GLU A 125 -7.64 -12.42 3.47
C GLU A 125 -8.26 -12.19 2.08
N GLU A 126 -7.47 -12.00 1.03
CA GLU A 126 -7.95 -11.92 -0.35
C GLU A 126 -8.65 -13.19 -0.79
N VAL A 127 -8.05 -14.35 -0.55
CA VAL A 127 -8.67 -15.66 -0.86
C VAL A 127 -9.98 -15.83 -0.10
N LYS A 128 -10.03 -15.44 1.18
CA LYS A 128 -11.26 -15.51 1.98
C LYS A 128 -12.34 -14.60 1.41
N ARG A 129 -12.01 -13.34 1.10
CA ARG A 129 -12.94 -12.38 0.49
C ARG A 129 -13.48 -12.88 -0.85
N GLN A 130 -12.62 -13.48 -1.68
CA GLN A 130 -13.03 -14.03 -2.97
C GLN A 130 -14.00 -15.21 -2.78
N LYS A 131 -13.70 -16.15 -1.86
CA LYS A 131 -14.58 -17.28 -1.56
C LYS A 131 -15.96 -16.81 -1.08
N GLU A 132 -16.00 -15.84 -0.18
CA GLU A 132 -17.26 -15.26 0.33
C GLU A 132 -18.06 -14.60 -0.80
N TYR A 133 -17.39 -13.85 -1.69
CA TYR A 133 -18.01 -13.25 -2.86
C TYR A 133 -18.61 -14.30 -3.80
N ASP A 134 -17.85 -15.35 -4.15
CA ASP A 134 -18.28 -16.41 -5.05
C ASP A 134 -19.45 -17.22 -4.45
N GLU A 135 -19.41 -17.50 -3.15
CA GLU A 135 -20.51 -18.16 -2.45
C GLU A 135 -21.79 -17.31 -2.48
N ASN A 136 -21.68 -16.01 -2.23
CA ASN A 136 -22.81 -15.10 -2.28
C ASN A 136 -23.41 -15.05 -3.69
N LYS A 137 -22.58 -14.92 -4.73
CA LYS A 137 -23.04 -14.94 -6.12
C LYS A 137 -23.73 -16.25 -6.47
N ARG A 138 -23.19 -17.39 -6.01
CA ARG A 138 -23.82 -18.69 -6.21
C ARG A 138 -25.18 -18.79 -5.50
N ARG A 139 -25.32 -18.26 -4.28
CA ARG A 139 -26.59 -18.23 -3.54
C ARG A 139 -27.63 -17.35 -4.24
N GLU A 140 -27.23 -16.16 -4.68
CA GLU A 140 -28.07 -15.24 -5.48
C GLU A 140 -28.56 -15.92 -6.76
N GLY A 141 -27.65 -16.50 -7.54
CA GLY A 141 -27.99 -17.20 -8.77
C GLY A 141 -28.96 -18.36 -8.55
N LYS A 142 -28.75 -19.16 -7.49
CA LYS A 142 -29.67 -20.24 -7.11
C LYS A 142 -31.06 -19.72 -6.73
N ALA A 143 -31.14 -18.63 -5.97
CA ALA A 143 -32.40 -18.03 -5.58
C ALA A 143 -33.18 -17.48 -6.78
N ILE A 144 -32.49 -16.84 -7.73
CA ILE A 144 -33.08 -16.35 -8.97
C ILE A 144 -33.60 -17.51 -9.82
N ALA A 145 -32.77 -18.54 -10.04
CA ALA A 145 -33.15 -19.72 -10.81
C ALA A 145 -34.38 -20.43 -10.20
N ARG A 146 -34.43 -20.54 -8.87
CA ARG A 146 -35.58 -21.10 -8.16
C ARG A 146 -36.86 -20.30 -8.39
N LYS A 147 -36.80 -18.96 -8.26
CA LYS A 147 -37.95 -18.08 -8.53
C LYS A 147 -38.45 -18.19 -9.97
N ILE A 148 -37.54 -18.28 -10.94
CA ILE A 148 -37.90 -18.45 -12.36
C ILE A 148 -38.59 -19.80 -12.57
N TYR A 149 -38.02 -20.87 -12.03
CA TYR A 149 -38.60 -22.20 -12.12
C TYR A 149 -40.01 -22.28 -11.52
N ASP A 150 -40.19 -21.75 -10.30
CA ASP A 150 -41.49 -21.76 -9.60
C ASP A 150 -42.55 -20.95 -10.38
N LYS A 151 -42.15 -19.81 -10.97
CA LYS A 151 -43.03 -18.99 -11.82
C LYS A 151 -43.45 -19.73 -13.09
N ASN A 152 -42.51 -20.33 -13.80
CA ASN A 152 -42.80 -21.08 -15.03
C ASN A 152 -43.71 -22.27 -14.74
N ARG A 153 -43.42 -23.01 -13.66
CA ARG A 153 -44.26 -24.12 -13.21
C ARG A 153 -45.70 -23.68 -12.93
N ALA A 154 -45.89 -22.59 -12.19
CA ALA A 154 -47.23 -22.06 -11.91
C ALA A 154 -47.96 -21.61 -13.19
N GLU A 155 -47.24 -21.06 -14.15
CA GLU A 155 -47.80 -20.68 -15.45
C GLU A 155 -48.21 -21.90 -16.30
N ASP A 156 -47.40 -22.96 -16.29
CA ASP A 156 -47.70 -24.21 -16.98
C ASP A 156 -48.91 -24.93 -16.36
N GLU A 157 -48.99 -24.95 -15.03
CA GLU A 157 -50.15 -25.47 -14.28
C GLU A 157 -51.43 -24.69 -14.62
N ARG A 158 -51.35 -23.34 -14.67
CA ARG A 158 -52.46 -22.49 -15.12
C ARG A 158 -52.91 -22.78 -16.54
N LYS A 159 -51.97 -22.86 -17.49
CA LYS A 159 -52.28 -23.17 -18.90
C LYS A 159 -52.90 -24.56 -19.05
N ALA A 160 -52.45 -25.54 -18.27
CA ALA A 160 -53.03 -26.88 -18.28
C ALA A 160 -54.48 -26.88 -17.76
N GLU A 161 -54.77 -26.12 -16.71
CA GLU A 161 -56.13 -26.00 -16.17
C GLU A 161 -57.06 -25.26 -17.14
N GLU A 162 -56.61 -24.15 -17.74
CA GLU A 162 -57.36 -23.42 -18.76
C GLU A 162 -57.71 -24.33 -19.96
N ARG A 163 -56.77 -25.19 -20.41
CA ARG A 163 -57.02 -26.19 -21.46
C ARG A 163 -58.08 -27.22 -21.03
N ARG A 164 -57.97 -27.78 -19.81
CA ARG A 164 -58.96 -28.73 -19.28
C ARG A 164 -60.36 -28.15 -19.22
N ILE A 165 -60.49 -26.90 -18.74
CA ILE A 165 -61.79 -26.20 -18.66
C ILE A 165 -62.38 -26.02 -20.06
N MET A 166 -61.56 -25.63 -21.05
CA MET A 166 -62.02 -25.48 -22.43
C MET A 166 -62.45 -26.82 -23.05
N GLU A 167 -61.70 -27.91 -22.82
CA GLU A 167 -62.07 -29.25 -23.30
C GLU A 167 -63.41 -29.71 -22.69
N ILE A 168 -63.59 -29.57 -21.39
CA ILE A 168 -64.85 -29.93 -20.71
C ILE A 168 -66.02 -29.11 -21.28
N LYS A 169 -65.83 -27.81 -21.48
CA LYS A 169 -66.84 -26.94 -22.08
C LYS A 169 -67.21 -27.40 -23.50
N TYR A 170 -66.21 -27.69 -24.32
CA TYR A 170 -66.42 -28.18 -25.69
C TYR A 170 -67.20 -29.51 -25.71
N ILE A 171 -66.82 -30.46 -24.86
CA ILE A 171 -67.52 -31.75 -24.74
C ILE A 171 -68.97 -31.54 -24.31
N LYS A 172 -69.22 -30.69 -23.31
CA LYS A 172 -70.57 -30.37 -22.84
C LYS A 172 -71.43 -29.77 -23.94
N ASP A 173 -70.89 -28.80 -24.68
CA ASP A 173 -71.60 -28.13 -25.79
C ASP A 173 -71.90 -29.13 -26.93
N ALA A 174 -70.99 -30.05 -27.23
CA ALA A 174 -71.19 -31.10 -28.23
C ALA A 174 -72.31 -32.09 -27.83
N LEU A 175 -72.32 -32.54 -26.58
CA LEU A 175 -73.36 -33.43 -26.04
C LEU A 175 -74.74 -32.77 -26.04
N LEU A 176 -74.83 -31.49 -25.63
CA LEU A 176 -76.08 -30.74 -25.64
C LEU A 176 -76.65 -30.60 -27.06
N ARG A 177 -75.81 -30.42 -28.08
CA ARG A 177 -76.26 -30.42 -29.48
C ARG A 177 -76.80 -31.77 -29.91
N GLN A 178 -76.17 -32.88 -29.52
CA GLN A 178 -76.67 -34.22 -29.84
C GLN A 178 -78.03 -34.52 -29.20
N ILE A 179 -78.26 -34.06 -27.97
CA ILE A 179 -79.55 -34.23 -27.28
C ILE A 179 -80.66 -33.43 -27.96
N ASN A 180 -80.37 -32.21 -28.43
CA ASN A 180 -81.37 -31.34 -29.08
C ASN A 180 -81.69 -31.71 -30.55
N ILE A 181 -81.07 -32.75 -31.10
CA ILE A 181 -81.30 -33.24 -32.48
C ILE A 181 -82.16 -34.54 -32.47
N LEU A 182 -82.45 -35.10 -31.29
CA LEU A 182 -83.44 -36.17 -31.06
C LEU A 182 -84.79 -35.57 -30.63
#